data_AF-A0AAD6TU28-F1
#
_entry.id   AF-A0AAD6TU28-F1
#
_cell.length_a   1.000
_cell.length_b   1.000
_cell.length_c   1.000
_cell.angle_alpha   90.00
_cell.angle_beta   90.00
_cell.angle_gamma   90.00
#
_symmetry.space_group_name_H-M   'P 1'
#
loop_
_entity.id
_entity.type
_entity.pdbx_description
1 polymer ?
#
loop_
_entity_poly.entity_id
_entity_poly.type
_entity_poly.pdbx_seq_one_letter_code
_entity_poly.pdbx_strand_id
1 'polypeptide(L)'
;MAAPVSRKRTAETLSPDPQGGNGPTNKRAKPLGPSDSFADVLKDMAPNDVSLSNPPPVAVDMKKALIFQQVNVQQHGDIVLVFGRTIDGARVLVHVTNLQTLPQDTRRSAAQIFLCRYKVNAMNWMELPQGKFRGVAAGSTLSHNQEEVIIKHEDIVFHPEIQRALPLATLSFDIETRVRDDEVFTPFHRTAEMPVLQISSIIQFGTRSYRTIFTLGGCAPISGVQIRAFRHEASMLLAWKEFVVTSDPDLVVGHNIARYDFIYLLLRAEVLRLSDFACLGRLKGLKATALKVRPGAFRTWKDAPVLAGRLQLDLYQYIQEKYSREGVLDKRYTLDAISEEFLGLTKENIKFDEINSLQDSDDNDRRSMAT
;
A
#
# COMPACT_ATOMS: atom_id res chain seq x y z
N MET A 1 66.44 -19.92 28.36
CA MET A 1 67.80 -19.35 28.36
C MET A 1 68.42 -19.55 26.99
N ALA A 2 69.31 -18.63 26.57
CA ALA A 2 70.29 -18.74 25.47
C ALA A 2 69.84 -19.08 24.02
N ALA A 3 70.15 -18.17 23.09
CA ALA A 3 70.40 -18.45 21.67
C ALA A 3 71.84 -19.02 21.48
N PRO A 4 72.39 -19.27 20.27
CA PRO A 4 72.78 -18.25 19.26
C PRO A 4 72.52 -18.75 17.80
N VAL A 5 73.05 -18.26 16.66
CA VAL A 5 74.05 -17.23 16.29
C VAL A 5 73.57 -16.48 15.02
N SER A 6 74.01 -15.25 14.79
CA SER A 6 73.80 -14.45 13.56
C SER A 6 74.79 -14.76 12.41
N ARG A 7 74.46 -14.39 11.16
CA ARG A 7 75.42 -13.75 10.24
C ARG A 7 74.74 -12.71 9.32
N LYS A 8 75.49 -11.65 8.99
CA LYS A 8 75.01 -10.41 8.34
C LYS A 8 75.30 -10.38 6.83
N ARG A 9 74.67 -9.38 6.18
CA ARG A 9 75.00 -8.62 4.94
C ARG A 9 74.36 -9.16 3.65
N THR A 10 73.92 -8.33 2.69
CA THR A 10 74.11 -6.87 2.48
C THR A 10 72.85 -6.27 1.82
N ALA A 11 72.68 -4.95 1.85
CA ALA A 11 71.68 -4.26 1.04
C ALA A 11 72.31 -3.78 -0.28
N GLU A 12 71.59 -3.96 -1.39
CA GLU A 12 71.80 -3.21 -2.63
C GLU A 12 70.47 -2.64 -3.12
N THR A 13 70.52 -1.39 -3.57
CA THR A 13 69.38 -0.56 -3.92
C THR A 13 69.13 -0.56 -5.42
N LEU A 14 67.93 -0.92 -5.84
CA LEU A 14 67.40 -0.55 -7.16
C LEU A 14 66.00 0.05 -7.00
N SER A 15 65.86 1.29 -7.44
CA SER A 15 64.61 2.05 -7.56
C SER A 15 64.06 1.92 -8.99
N PRO A 16 62.81 2.34 -9.26
CA PRO A 16 61.90 1.54 -10.09
C PRO A 16 61.90 1.92 -11.57
N ASP A 17 61.33 1.04 -12.39
CA ASP A 17 60.84 1.40 -13.73
C ASP A 17 59.32 1.15 -13.81
N PRO A 18 58.50 2.09 -14.33
CA PRO A 18 57.05 2.02 -14.23
C PRO A 18 56.41 1.47 -15.52
N GLN A 19 55.62 0.41 -15.42
CA GLN A 19 54.58 0.12 -16.41
C GLN A 19 53.22 -0.05 -15.73
N GLY A 20 52.38 0.98 -15.92
CA GLY A 20 51.01 1.00 -15.43
C GLY A 20 50.08 0.17 -16.32
N GLY A 21 49.59 -0.95 -15.79
CA GLY A 21 48.44 -1.65 -16.33
C GLY A 21 47.18 -1.27 -15.55
N ASN A 22 46.47 -0.22 -15.97
CA ASN A 22 45.13 0.09 -15.45
C ASN A 22 44.12 -0.93 -16.00
N GLY A 23 44.09 -2.13 -15.40
CA GLY A 23 42.93 -2.99 -15.51
C GLY A 23 41.74 -2.32 -14.81
N PRO A 24 40.52 -2.33 -15.38
CA PRO A 24 39.37 -1.76 -14.71
C PRO A 24 39.10 -2.56 -13.43
N THR A 25 39.39 -1.98 -12.27
CA THR A 25 38.96 -2.54 -11.00
C THR A 25 37.44 -2.56 -11.01
N ASN A 26 36.86 -3.73 -11.26
CA ASN A 26 35.43 -3.93 -11.29
C ASN A 26 34.91 -3.80 -9.86
N LYS A 27 34.68 -2.55 -9.43
CA LYS A 27 34.10 -2.20 -8.13
C LYS A 27 32.70 -2.78 -8.14
N ARG A 28 32.53 -3.97 -7.56
CA ARG A 28 31.21 -4.52 -7.23
C ARG A 28 30.39 -3.40 -6.62
N ALA A 29 29.26 -3.07 -7.25
CA ALA A 29 28.37 -2.05 -6.71
C ALA A 29 28.02 -2.42 -5.27
N LYS A 30 28.07 -1.45 -4.34
CA LYS A 30 27.61 -1.67 -2.97
C LYS A 30 26.15 -2.14 -3.07
N PRO A 31 25.75 -3.26 -2.47
CA PRO A 31 24.38 -3.76 -2.58
C PRO A 31 23.37 -2.67 -2.24
N LEU A 32 22.27 -2.61 -3.01
CA LEU A 32 21.16 -1.71 -2.74
C LEU A 32 20.59 -2.05 -1.36
N GLY A 33 20.46 -1.05 -0.50
CA GLY A 33 20.21 -1.24 0.92
C GLY A 33 19.54 -0.04 1.57
N PRO A 34 19.33 -0.08 2.90
CA PRO A 34 18.74 1.03 3.63
C PRO A 34 19.59 2.31 3.49
N SER A 35 18.93 3.46 3.47
CA SER A 35 19.58 4.77 3.34
C SER A 35 20.47 5.08 4.54
N ASP A 36 21.70 5.56 4.28
CA ASP A 36 22.62 6.01 5.34
C ASP A 36 22.09 7.28 6.07
N SER A 37 21.16 8.06 5.47
CA SER A 37 20.48 9.18 6.14
C SER A 37 19.09 9.53 5.56
N PHE A 38 18.24 10.21 6.35
CA PHE A 38 16.94 10.74 5.87
C PHE A 38 17.09 11.84 4.80
N ALA A 39 18.21 12.57 4.79
CA ALA A 39 18.48 13.56 3.75
C ALA A 39 18.70 12.90 2.38
N ASP A 40 19.19 11.66 2.34
CA ASP A 40 19.39 10.92 1.09
C ASP A 40 18.07 10.32 0.57
N VAL A 41 17.14 9.96 1.46
CA VAL A 41 15.76 9.61 1.11
C VAL A 41 15.07 10.76 0.36
N LEU A 42 15.15 11.98 0.87
CA LEU A 42 14.51 13.15 0.23
C LEU A 42 15.10 13.45 -1.17
N LYS A 43 16.42 13.31 -1.34
CA LYS A 43 17.09 13.48 -2.65
C LYS A 43 16.66 12.42 -3.66
N ASP A 44 16.45 11.19 -3.21
CA ASP A 44 16.09 10.02 -4.01
C ASP A 44 14.60 10.02 -4.41
N MET A 45 13.75 10.67 -3.59
CA MET A 45 12.35 10.95 -3.94
C MET A 45 12.18 12.08 -4.97
N ALA A 46 12.98 13.15 -4.87
CA ALA A 46 12.82 14.36 -5.69
C ALA A 46 12.72 14.16 -7.23
N PRO A 47 13.57 13.36 -7.91
CA PRO A 47 13.46 13.14 -9.37
C PRO A 47 12.25 12.28 -9.75
N ASN A 48 11.65 11.59 -8.78
CA ASN A 48 10.48 10.73 -8.95
C ASN A 48 9.17 11.44 -8.57
N ASP A 49 9.20 12.74 -8.19
CA ASP A 49 8.01 13.53 -7.88
C ASP A 49 7.25 13.93 -9.15
N VAL A 50 6.49 12.97 -9.68
CA VAL A 50 5.54 13.20 -10.75
C VAL A 50 4.18 13.39 -10.13
N SER A 51 3.66 14.61 -10.25
CA SER A 51 2.26 14.91 -9.97
C SER A 51 1.37 13.92 -10.75
N LEU A 52 0.79 12.97 -10.03
CA LEU A 52 -0.43 12.33 -10.48
C LEU A 52 -1.43 13.46 -10.73
N SER A 53 -1.88 13.61 -11.96
CA SER A 53 -2.95 14.53 -12.30
C SER A 53 -4.26 13.98 -11.74
N ASN A 54 -4.43 14.10 -10.43
CA ASN A 54 -5.72 13.94 -9.78
C ASN A 54 -6.73 14.79 -10.56
N PRO A 55 -7.95 14.28 -10.81
CA PRO A 55 -9.01 15.15 -11.31
C PRO A 55 -9.09 16.37 -10.37
N PRO A 56 -9.15 17.60 -10.92
CA PRO A 56 -9.08 18.80 -10.12
C PRO A 56 -10.15 18.76 -9.03
N PRO A 57 -9.90 19.33 -7.83
CA PRO A 57 -10.85 19.27 -6.73
C PRO A 57 -12.23 19.72 -7.17
N VAL A 58 -13.16 18.76 -7.22
CA VAL A 58 -14.57 19.03 -7.49
C VAL A 58 -15.11 19.83 -6.31
N ALA A 59 -15.38 21.11 -6.54
CA ALA A 59 -15.90 22.01 -5.53
C ALA A 59 -17.35 21.64 -5.20
N VAL A 60 -17.64 21.41 -3.92
CA VAL A 60 -18.99 21.11 -3.44
C VAL A 60 -19.69 22.40 -3.01
N ASP A 61 -20.92 22.62 -3.50
CA ASP A 61 -21.73 23.76 -3.06
C ASP A 61 -22.34 23.48 -1.69
N MET A 62 -21.60 23.85 -0.64
CA MET A 62 -21.98 23.73 0.77
C MET A 62 -23.26 24.50 1.15
N LYS A 63 -23.88 25.25 0.22
CA LYS A 63 -25.19 25.89 0.41
C LYS A 63 -26.36 25.05 -0.08
N LYS A 64 -26.11 23.88 -0.69
CA LYS A 64 -27.14 22.93 -1.17
C LYS A 64 -27.19 21.68 -0.30
N ALA A 65 -28.14 20.78 -0.58
CA ALA A 65 -28.12 19.44 -0.01
C ALA A 65 -26.94 18.64 -0.57
N LEU A 66 -26.27 17.86 0.28
CA LEU A 66 -25.11 17.05 -0.10
C LEU A 66 -25.51 15.58 -0.28
N ILE A 67 -25.60 15.14 -1.53
CA ILE A 67 -25.98 13.76 -1.90
C ILE A 67 -24.73 12.95 -2.24
N PHE A 68 -24.52 11.84 -1.54
CA PHE A 68 -23.34 11.00 -1.69
C PHE A 68 -23.64 9.50 -1.48
N GLN A 69 -22.80 8.66 -2.07
CA GLN A 69 -22.79 7.23 -1.79
C GLN A 69 -21.81 6.93 -0.65
N GLN A 70 -22.28 6.24 0.39
CA GLN A 70 -21.44 5.77 1.50
C GLN A 70 -20.48 4.70 1.00
N VAL A 71 -19.18 4.87 1.24
CA VAL A 71 -18.11 3.91 0.89
C VAL A 71 -17.69 3.12 2.12
N ASN A 72 -17.47 3.78 3.26
CA ASN A 72 -17.04 3.11 4.49
C ASN A 72 -17.62 3.80 5.74
N VAL A 73 -17.89 3.04 6.81
CA VAL A 73 -18.33 3.60 8.11
C VAL A 73 -17.42 3.09 9.20
N GLN A 74 -16.86 4.00 9.99
CA GLN A 74 -15.94 3.70 11.09
C GLN A 74 -16.35 4.45 12.35
N GLN A 75 -15.81 4.05 13.50
CA GLN A 75 -15.89 4.81 14.73
C GLN A 75 -14.49 5.25 15.15
N HIS A 76 -14.36 6.48 15.62
CA HIS A 76 -13.11 7.02 16.17
C HIS A 76 -13.44 7.75 17.48
N GLY A 77 -13.07 7.19 18.63
CA GLY A 77 -13.59 7.66 19.92
C GLY A 77 -15.12 7.61 19.94
N ASP A 78 -15.75 8.72 20.32
CA ASP A 78 -17.22 8.84 20.42
C ASP A 78 -17.91 9.34 19.14
N ILE A 79 -17.18 9.54 18.03
CA ILE A 79 -17.76 9.95 16.75
C ILE A 79 -17.85 8.79 15.75
N VAL A 80 -18.95 8.78 14.99
CA VAL A 80 -19.11 7.91 13.82
C VAL A 80 -18.72 8.68 12.57
N LEU A 81 -17.85 8.06 11.77
CA LEU A 81 -17.25 8.62 10.58
C LEU A 81 -17.80 7.88 9.37
N VAL A 82 -18.53 8.58 8.51
CA VAL A 82 -19.03 8.05 7.24
C VAL A 82 -18.20 8.63 6.11
N PHE A 83 -17.40 7.79 5.47
CA PHE A 83 -16.67 8.11 4.25
C PHE A 83 -17.57 7.85 3.04
N GLY A 84 -17.53 8.73 2.05
CA GLY A 84 -18.33 8.56 0.85
C GLY A 84 -17.89 9.43 -0.32
N ARG A 85 -18.65 9.34 -1.40
CA ARG A 85 -18.38 10.06 -2.65
C ARG A 85 -19.64 10.72 -3.19
N THR A 86 -19.57 12.02 -3.46
CA THR A 86 -20.71 12.80 -3.99
C THR A 86 -21.05 12.40 -5.41
N ILE A 87 -22.25 12.75 -5.87
CA ILE A 87 -22.65 12.57 -7.28
C ILE A 87 -21.64 13.18 -8.27
N ASP A 88 -21.07 14.34 -7.92
CA ASP A 88 -20.08 15.06 -8.73
C ASP A 88 -18.67 14.44 -8.64
N GLY A 89 -18.50 13.41 -7.81
CA GLY A 89 -17.26 12.65 -7.67
C GLY A 89 -16.31 13.13 -6.58
N ALA A 90 -16.69 14.15 -5.79
CA ALA A 90 -15.91 14.63 -4.65
C ALA A 90 -15.92 13.61 -3.51
N ARG A 91 -14.78 13.44 -2.83
CA ARG A 91 -14.68 12.58 -1.64
C ARG A 91 -15.04 13.36 -0.39
N VAL A 92 -15.94 12.81 0.43
CA VAL A 92 -16.45 13.44 1.66
C VAL A 92 -16.23 12.55 2.88
N LEU A 93 -15.86 13.18 3.99
CA LEU A 93 -15.97 12.61 5.33
C LEU A 93 -17.07 13.32 6.12
N VAL A 94 -18.06 12.55 6.58
CA VAL A 94 -19.17 13.03 7.42
C VAL A 94 -18.94 12.58 8.86
N HIS A 95 -18.85 13.56 9.75
CA HIS A 95 -18.82 13.39 11.21
C HIS A 95 -20.26 13.36 11.71
N VAL A 96 -20.73 12.16 12.08
CA VAL A 96 -22.07 11.93 12.60
C VAL A 96 -22.05 12.15 14.12
N THR A 97 -22.89 13.07 14.57
CA THR A 97 -22.97 13.53 15.97
C THR A 97 -24.35 13.25 16.57
N ASN A 98 -24.55 13.62 17.84
CA ASN A 98 -25.76 13.40 18.65
C ASN A 98 -26.04 11.93 19.03
N LEU A 99 -25.06 11.04 18.83
CA LEU A 99 -25.15 9.59 19.00
C LEU A 99 -25.59 9.14 20.41
N GLN A 100 -25.44 9.98 21.42
CA GLN A 100 -25.94 9.72 22.78
C GLN A 100 -27.48 9.64 22.86
N THR A 101 -28.22 10.13 21.85
CA THR A 101 -29.68 9.95 21.75
C THR A 101 -30.09 8.61 21.12
N LEU A 102 -29.14 7.85 20.57
CA LEU A 102 -29.38 6.49 20.09
C LEU A 102 -29.51 5.49 21.25
N PRO A 103 -30.24 4.37 21.05
CA PRO A 103 -30.31 3.29 22.04
C PRO A 103 -28.92 2.77 22.41
N GLN A 104 -28.60 2.76 23.70
CA GLN A 104 -27.33 2.25 24.19
C GLN A 104 -27.34 0.71 24.24
N ASP A 105 -26.38 0.06 23.58
CA ASP A 105 -26.15 -1.40 23.67
C ASP A 105 -24.65 -1.63 23.89
N THR A 106 -24.28 -2.07 25.10
CA THR A 106 -22.88 -2.29 25.51
C THR A 106 -22.15 -3.37 24.70
N ARG A 107 -22.88 -4.15 23.88
CA ARG A 107 -22.30 -5.17 22.98
C ARG A 107 -22.04 -4.66 21.57
N ARG A 108 -22.42 -3.41 21.26
CA ARG A 108 -22.25 -2.81 19.92
C ARG A 108 -21.44 -1.52 19.99
N SER A 109 -20.67 -1.28 18.95
CA SER A 109 -20.03 0.03 18.74
C SER A 109 -21.09 1.07 18.34
N ALA A 110 -20.80 2.36 18.54
CA ALA A 110 -21.69 3.44 18.11
C ALA A 110 -21.93 3.42 16.60
N ALA A 111 -20.93 3.01 15.80
CA ALA A 111 -21.10 2.77 14.37
C ALA A 111 -22.09 1.63 14.08
N GLN A 112 -22.00 0.51 14.81
CA GLN A 112 -22.97 -0.59 14.66
C GLN A 112 -24.38 -0.18 15.10
N ILE A 113 -24.51 0.59 16.18
CA ILE A 113 -25.81 1.13 16.65
C ILE A 113 -26.41 2.05 15.58
N PHE A 114 -25.63 2.96 15.00
CA PHE A 114 -26.04 3.83 13.90
C PHE A 114 -26.51 3.02 12.67
N LEU A 115 -25.68 2.08 12.19
CA LEU A 115 -26.03 1.23 11.04
C LEU A 115 -27.32 0.44 11.27
N CYS A 116 -27.48 -0.17 12.46
CA CYS A 116 -28.70 -0.91 12.81
C CYS A 116 -29.93 0.00 12.96
N ARG A 117 -29.80 1.18 13.58
CA ARG A 117 -30.91 2.11 13.81
C ARG A 117 -31.55 2.59 12.52
N TYR A 118 -30.71 2.84 11.52
CA TYR A 118 -31.08 3.43 10.23
C TYR A 118 -31.15 2.40 9.09
N LYS A 119 -30.87 1.12 9.37
CA LYS A 119 -30.84 0.03 8.38
C LYS A 119 -29.92 0.35 7.19
N VAL A 120 -28.77 0.96 7.48
CA VAL A 120 -27.78 1.35 6.47
C VAL A 120 -27.08 0.10 5.95
N ASN A 121 -27.32 -0.23 4.69
CA ASN A 121 -26.58 -1.24 3.96
C ASN A 121 -25.24 -0.68 3.46
N ALA A 122 -24.33 -1.56 3.02
CA ALA A 122 -23.13 -1.13 2.31
C ALA A 122 -23.50 -0.41 1.00
N MET A 123 -22.72 0.60 0.61
CA MET A 123 -22.92 1.38 -0.63
C MET A 123 -24.25 2.14 -0.68
N ASN A 124 -24.87 2.41 0.47
CA ASN A 124 -26.14 3.12 0.55
C ASN A 124 -25.99 4.61 0.16
N TRP A 125 -27.02 5.17 -0.47
CA TRP A 125 -27.07 6.60 -0.74
C TRP A 125 -27.59 7.39 0.47
N MET A 126 -27.00 8.56 0.70
CA MET A 126 -27.30 9.44 1.81
C MET A 126 -27.39 10.89 1.32
N GLU A 127 -28.30 11.66 1.91
CA GLU A 127 -28.41 13.10 1.71
C GLU A 127 -28.22 13.81 3.05
N LEU A 128 -27.42 14.87 3.05
CA LEU A 128 -27.35 15.87 4.12
C LEU A 128 -28.19 17.08 3.68
N PRO A 129 -29.37 17.34 4.28
CA PRO A 129 -30.23 18.44 3.84
C PRO A 129 -29.59 19.81 4.01
N GLN A 130 -29.92 20.75 3.12
CA GLN A 130 -29.44 22.13 3.17
C GLN A 130 -29.64 22.75 4.56
N GLY A 131 -28.57 23.34 5.11
CA GLY A 131 -28.60 24.01 6.41
C GLY A 131 -28.63 23.09 7.64
N LYS A 132 -28.64 21.76 7.47
CA LYS A 132 -28.54 20.80 8.58
C LYS A 132 -27.11 20.36 8.91
N PHE A 133 -26.21 20.44 7.94
CA PHE A 133 -24.79 20.17 8.10
C PHE A 133 -23.96 21.46 8.05
N ARG A 134 -22.71 21.36 8.51
CA ARG A 134 -21.71 22.43 8.41
C ARG A 134 -20.35 21.86 8.04
N GLY A 135 -19.50 22.64 7.37
CA GLY A 135 -18.09 22.28 7.17
C GLY A 135 -17.31 22.20 8.49
N VAL A 136 -16.24 21.41 8.48
CA VAL A 136 -15.16 21.47 9.48
C VAL A 136 -14.25 22.65 9.14
N ALA A 137 -13.76 23.34 10.17
CA ALA A 137 -12.87 24.49 9.97
C ALA A 137 -11.52 24.06 9.39
N ALA A 138 -10.93 24.91 8.54
CA ALA A 138 -9.59 24.70 8.02
C ALA A 138 -8.58 24.56 9.18
N GLY A 139 -7.73 23.53 9.11
CA GLY A 139 -6.82 23.16 10.20
C GLY A 139 -7.40 22.23 11.27
N SER A 140 -8.73 22.12 11.39
CA SER A 140 -9.40 21.13 12.26
C SER A 140 -9.79 19.83 11.56
N THR A 141 -9.55 19.73 10.24
CA THR A 141 -9.90 18.55 9.43
C THR A 141 -9.11 17.31 9.84
N LEU A 142 -9.79 16.19 10.08
CA LEU A 142 -9.19 14.90 10.43
C LEU A 142 -8.67 14.14 9.21
N SER A 143 -9.06 14.50 7.98
CA SER A 143 -8.83 13.65 6.81
C SER A 143 -8.23 14.34 5.58
N HIS A 144 -7.78 13.53 4.62
CA HIS A 144 -7.34 13.93 3.28
C HIS A 144 -8.49 14.03 2.26
N ASN A 145 -9.76 13.90 2.69
CA ASN A 145 -10.91 14.08 1.81
C ASN A 145 -10.99 15.54 1.30
N GLN A 146 -11.71 15.74 0.19
CA GLN A 146 -11.94 17.08 -0.36
C GLN A 146 -12.85 17.90 0.56
N GLU A 147 -13.91 17.28 1.05
CA GLU A 147 -14.87 17.89 1.96
C GLU A 147 -14.92 17.13 3.29
N GLU A 148 -15.06 17.87 4.39
CA GLU A 148 -15.24 17.30 5.72
C GLU A 148 -16.35 18.08 6.44
N VAL A 149 -17.40 17.37 6.87
CA VAL A 149 -18.67 17.98 7.30
C VAL A 149 -19.20 17.34 8.58
N ILE A 150 -19.95 18.10 9.38
CA ILE A 150 -20.57 17.66 10.62
C ILE A 150 -22.09 17.76 10.49
N ILE A 151 -22.79 16.68 10.87
CA ILE A 151 -24.26 16.61 10.95
C ILE A 151 -24.68 15.80 12.18
N LYS A 152 -25.93 15.96 12.65
CA LYS A 152 -26.54 15.05 13.63
C LYS A 152 -27.12 13.82 12.93
N HIS A 153 -27.13 12.66 13.58
CA HIS A 153 -27.67 11.45 12.96
C HIS A 153 -29.16 11.54 12.60
N GLU A 154 -29.96 12.29 13.35
CA GLU A 154 -31.40 12.44 13.07
C GLU A 154 -31.73 13.33 11.86
N ASP A 155 -30.77 14.13 11.40
CA ASP A 155 -30.92 15.02 10.24
C ASP A 155 -30.48 14.37 8.92
N ILE A 156 -29.90 13.17 8.94
CA ILE A 156 -29.47 12.43 7.73
C ILE A 156 -30.68 11.77 7.06
N VAL A 157 -30.83 11.97 5.75
CA VAL A 157 -31.80 11.26 4.92
C VAL A 157 -31.09 10.09 4.24
N PHE A 158 -31.74 8.91 4.22
CA PHE A 158 -31.18 7.67 3.68
C PHE A 158 -32.02 7.22 2.49
N HIS A 159 -31.34 6.83 1.41
CA HIS A 159 -31.94 6.52 0.11
C HIS A 159 -31.71 5.07 -0.33
N PRO A 160 -32.29 4.06 0.36
CA PRO A 160 -32.13 2.65 0.02
C PRO A 160 -32.74 2.27 -1.34
N GLU A 161 -33.57 3.12 -1.94
CA GLU A 161 -34.15 2.96 -3.27
C GLU A 161 -33.15 3.22 -4.41
N ILE A 162 -32.05 3.95 -4.16
CA ILE A 162 -31.06 4.29 -5.20
C ILE A 162 -30.05 3.14 -5.33
N GLN A 163 -30.20 2.33 -6.38
CA GLN A 163 -29.35 1.15 -6.60
C GLN A 163 -28.08 1.39 -7.45
N ARG A 164 -27.93 2.57 -8.07
CA ARG A 164 -26.74 2.86 -8.91
C ARG A 164 -25.48 2.95 -8.05
N ALA A 165 -24.37 2.42 -8.54
CA ALA A 165 -23.05 2.65 -7.95
C ALA A 165 -22.32 3.80 -8.67
N LEU A 166 -21.58 4.62 -7.93
CA LEU A 166 -20.58 5.51 -8.51
C LEU A 166 -19.32 4.72 -8.90
N PRO A 167 -18.62 5.12 -9.97
CA PRO A 167 -17.32 4.53 -10.30
C PRO A 167 -16.35 4.81 -9.15
N LEU A 168 -15.82 3.75 -8.54
CA LEU A 168 -14.78 3.84 -7.52
C LEU A 168 -13.40 3.97 -8.16
N ALA A 169 -12.48 4.65 -7.49
CA ALA A 169 -11.06 4.57 -7.81
C ALA A 169 -10.47 3.31 -7.16
N THR A 170 -9.91 2.41 -7.96
CA THR A 170 -9.38 1.12 -7.49
C THR A 170 -7.87 1.06 -7.65
N LEU A 171 -7.16 0.77 -6.57
CA LEU A 171 -5.74 0.39 -6.60
C LEU A 171 -5.62 -1.13 -6.61
N SER A 172 -4.94 -1.70 -7.61
CA SER A 172 -4.37 -3.04 -7.53
C SER A 172 -2.86 -2.92 -7.32
N PHE A 173 -2.27 -3.72 -6.43
CA PHE A 173 -0.83 -3.74 -6.20
C PHE A 173 -0.33 -5.14 -5.82
N ASP A 174 0.97 -5.36 -5.99
CA ASP A 174 1.69 -6.61 -5.73
C ASP A 174 3.16 -6.26 -5.45
N ILE A 175 3.86 -7.03 -4.60
CA ILE A 175 5.26 -6.77 -4.21
C ILE A 175 6.20 -7.93 -4.57
N GLU A 176 7.41 -7.58 -5.00
CA GLU A 176 8.52 -8.53 -5.09
C GLU A 176 9.57 -8.24 -4.01
N THR A 177 10.09 -9.30 -3.39
CA THR A 177 10.99 -9.22 -2.24
C THR A 177 12.24 -10.07 -2.46
N ARG A 178 13.38 -9.64 -1.92
CA ARG A 178 14.61 -10.43 -2.00
C ARG A 178 14.42 -11.75 -1.25
N VAL A 179 14.89 -12.85 -1.82
CA VAL A 179 14.78 -14.17 -1.22
C VAL A 179 16.03 -14.43 -0.36
N ARG A 180 15.92 -15.22 0.71
CA ARG A 180 17.08 -15.61 1.51
C ARG A 180 17.84 -16.74 0.83
N ASP A 181 19.16 -16.68 0.86
CA ASP A 181 20.02 -17.71 0.27
C ASP A 181 20.05 -19.03 1.10
N ASP A 182 19.45 -19.05 2.30
CA ASP A 182 19.61 -20.12 3.31
C ASP A 182 18.37 -21.02 3.55
N GLU A 183 17.20 -20.73 2.98
CA GLU A 183 15.96 -21.44 3.32
C GLU A 183 15.08 -21.88 2.13
N VAL A 184 14.37 -23.01 2.34
CA VAL A 184 13.14 -23.35 1.62
C VAL A 184 12.10 -22.25 1.88
N PHE A 185 11.50 -21.70 0.82
CA PHE A 185 10.51 -20.62 0.91
C PHE A 185 9.44 -20.88 1.98
N THR A 186 9.44 -20.05 3.04
CA THR A 186 8.33 -20.01 4.00
C THR A 186 7.52 -18.73 3.77
N PRO A 187 6.22 -18.81 3.39
CA PRO A 187 5.40 -17.62 3.08
C PRO A 187 5.16 -16.66 4.26
N PHE A 188 5.74 -16.97 5.43
CA PHE A 188 5.47 -16.33 6.71
C PHE A 188 6.77 -16.09 7.49
N HIS A 189 7.79 -15.52 6.83
CA HIS A 189 8.97 -15.01 7.53
C HIS A 189 8.52 -14.08 8.68
N ARG A 190 9.07 -14.33 9.88
CA ARG A 190 8.60 -13.73 11.15
C ARG A 190 8.95 -12.25 11.30
N THR A 191 9.82 -11.78 10.42
CA THR A 191 10.44 -10.47 10.36
C THR A 191 10.59 -10.15 8.87
N ALA A 192 10.21 -8.94 8.44
CA ALA A 192 10.45 -8.49 7.06
C ALA A 192 11.92 -8.08 6.91
N GLU A 193 12.82 -9.05 7.06
CA GLU A 193 14.28 -8.89 7.07
C GLU A 193 14.85 -8.61 5.69
N MET A 194 14.25 -9.19 4.66
CA MET A 194 14.70 -8.97 3.28
C MET A 194 14.13 -7.67 2.72
N PRO A 195 14.87 -6.98 1.83
CA PRO A 195 14.36 -5.79 1.14
C PRO A 195 13.17 -6.11 0.25
N VAL A 196 12.20 -5.20 0.20
CA VAL A 196 11.28 -5.07 -0.92
C VAL A 196 12.07 -4.55 -2.12
N LEU A 197 11.94 -5.22 -3.25
CA LEU A 197 12.69 -4.94 -4.48
C LEU A 197 11.84 -4.14 -5.46
N GLN A 198 10.58 -4.53 -5.62
CA GLN A 198 9.65 -3.85 -6.52
C GLN A 198 8.25 -3.79 -5.91
N ILE A 199 7.49 -2.76 -6.29
CA ILE A 199 6.05 -2.68 -6.01
C ILE A 199 5.36 -2.28 -7.31
N SER A 200 4.55 -3.18 -7.87
CA SER A 200 3.68 -2.88 -9.00
C SER A 200 2.41 -2.21 -8.49
N SER A 201 1.84 -1.26 -9.26
CA SER A 201 0.62 -0.55 -8.85
C SER A 201 -0.17 -0.05 -10.05
N ILE A 202 -1.47 -0.39 -10.08
CA ILE A 202 -2.42 0.01 -11.12
C ILE A 202 -3.58 0.77 -10.46
N ILE A 203 -3.76 2.04 -10.82
CA ILE A 203 -4.93 2.84 -10.46
C ILE A 203 -5.93 2.79 -11.62
N GLN A 204 -7.09 2.16 -11.40
CA GLN A 204 -8.23 2.17 -12.32
C GLN A 204 -9.27 3.18 -11.86
N PHE A 205 -9.76 4.03 -12.78
CA PHE A 205 -10.93 4.86 -12.54
C PHE A 205 -11.77 4.99 -13.82
N GLY A 206 -12.98 4.42 -13.79
CA GLY A 206 -13.82 4.27 -14.98
C GLY A 206 -13.08 3.45 -16.05
N THR A 207 -12.89 4.03 -17.23
CA THR A 207 -12.12 3.43 -18.33
C THR A 207 -10.63 3.75 -18.32
N ARG A 208 -10.14 4.61 -17.40
CA ARG A 208 -8.74 5.04 -17.35
C ARG A 208 -7.94 4.15 -16.40
N SER A 209 -6.75 3.73 -16.83
CA SER A 209 -5.77 3.00 -16.02
C SER A 209 -4.44 3.75 -15.98
N TYR A 210 -3.85 3.92 -14.79
CA TYR A 210 -2.48 4.42 -14.62
C TYR A 210 -1.64 3.30 -14.01
N ARG A 211 -0.57 2.88 -14.72
CA ARG A 211 0.31 1.79 -14.30
C ARG A 211 1.64 2.37 -13.85
N THR A 212 2.08 2.02 -12.65
CA THR A 212 3.32 2.50 -12.04
C THR A 212 4.07 1.31 -11.44
N ILE A 213 5.38 1.26 -11.64
CA ILE A 213 6.28 0.32 -10.96
C ILE A 213 7.29 1.12 -10.15
N PHE A 214 7.41 0.78 -8.87
CA PHE A 214 8.42 1.29 -7.96
C PHE A 214 9.54 0.26 -7.90
N THR A 215 10.79 0.66 -8.15
CA THR A 215 11.92 -0.27 -8.25
C THR A 215 13.09 0.18 -7.39
N LEU A 216 13.71 -0.78 -6.70
CA LEU A 216 14.99 -0.62 -6.01
C LEU A 216 16.11 -0.86 -7.03
N GLY A 217 16.86 0.18 -7.37
CA GLY A 217 17.75 0.21 -8.53
C GLY A 217 17.05 0.73 -9.80
N GLY A 218 17.78 0.73 -10.91
CA GLY A 218 17.24 1.12 -12.22
C GLY A 218 16.33 0.04 -12.81
N CYS A 219 15.58 0.39 -13.85
CA CYS A 219 14.72 -0.53 -14.58
C CYS A 219 14.53 -0.01 -16.01
N ALA A 220 14.68 -0.88 -17.01
CA ALA A 220 14.58 -0.50 -18.41
C ALA A 220 13.12 -0.16 -18.79
N PRO A 221 12.87 0.78 -19.72
CA PRO A 221 11.52 1.25 -20.03
C PRO A 221 10.51 0.14 -20.37
N ILE A 222 9.31 0.26 -19.83
CA ILE A 222 8.14 -0.60 -20.09
C ILE A 222 7.06 0.25 -20.76
N SER A 223 6.49 -0.24 -21.87
CA SER A 223 5.49 0.51 -22.63
C SER A 223 4.21 0.76 -21.81
N GLY A 224 3.79 2.03 -21.71
CA GLY A 224 2.58 2.42 -20.98
C GLY A 224 2.65 2.31 -19.45
N VAL A 225 3.85 2.13 -18.87
CA VAL A 225 4.07 2.05 -17.42
C VAL A 225 5.02 3.16 -16.98
N GLN A 226 4.67 3.86 -15.90
CA GLN A 226 5.56 4.80 -15.24
C GLN A 226 6.55 4.04 -14.35
N ILE A 227 7.85 4.14 -14.65
CA ILE A 227 8.91 3.62 -13.79
C ILE A 227 9.33 4.70 -12.80
N ARG A 228 9.34 4.37 -11.51
CA ARG A 228 9.91 5.19 -10.43
C ARG A 228 11.05 4.39 -9.79
N ALA A 229 12.29 4.78 -10.09
CA ALA A 229 13.50 4.07 -9.70
C ALA A 229 14.16 4.77 -8.50
N PHE A 230 14.52 4.00 -7.48
CA PHE A 230 15.06 4.51 -6.20
C PHE A 230 16.35 3.81 -5.83
N ARG A 231 17.31 4.55 -5.30
CA ARG A 231 18.56 3.98 -4.79
C ARG A 231 18.40 3.31 -3.42
N HIS A 232 17.48 3.81 -2.60
CA HIS A 232 17.26 3.31 -1.25
C HIS A 232 15.82 2.84 -1.07
N GLU A 233 15.66 1.70 -0.41
CA GLU A 233 14.35 1.08 -0.14
C GLU A 233 13.43 2.00 0.67
N ALA A 234 13.98 2.77 1.62
CA ALA A 234 13.23 3.73 2.42
C ALA A 234 12.54 4.81 1.54
N SER A 235 13.23 5.30 0.50
CA SER A 235 12.69 6.24 -0.48
C SER A 235 11.56 5.61 -1.28
N MET A 236 11.76 4.36 -1.74
CA MET A 236 10.78 3.61 -2.51
C MET A 236 9.48 3.40 -1.72
N LEU A 237 9.58 2.96 -0.47
CA LEU A 237 8.43 2.74 0.41
C LEU A 237 7.69 4.05 0.71
N LEU A 238 8.40 5.13 1.03
CA LEU A 238 7.77 6.43 1.30
C LEU A 238 7.11 7.02 0.05
N ALA A 239 7.73 6.90 -1.13
CA ALA A 239 7.16 7.32 -2.39
C ALA A 239 5.94 6.50 -2.81
N TRP A 240 5.89 5.19 -2.47
CA TRP A 240 4.70 4.36 -2.66
C TRP A 240 3.58 4.75 -1.69
N LYS A 241 3.89 4.98 -0.40
CA LYS A 241 2.92 5.52 0.56
C LYS A 241 2.34 6.86 0.10
N GLU A 242 3.18 7.74 -0.43
CA GLU A 242 2.74 9.03 -0.98
C GLU A 242 1.88 8.85 -2.23
N PHE A 243 2.22 7.92 -3.12
CA PHE A 243 1.38 7.54 -4.25
C PHE A 243 0.00 7.02 -3.81
N VAL A 244 -0.09 6.17 -2.78
CA VAL A 244 -1.38 5.68 -2.24
C VAL A 244 -2.19 6.84 -1.64
N VAL A 245 -1.56 7.75 -0.89
CA VAL A 245 -2.26 8.91 -0.30
C VAL A 245 -2.70 9.92 -1.35
N THR A 246 -1.89 10.15 -2.40
CA THR A 246 -2.18 11.15 -3.44
C THR A 246 -3.18 10.64 -4.49
N SER A 247 -3.02 9.41 -5.00
CA SER A 247 -4.01 8.77 -5.90
C SER A 247 -5.37 8.52 -5.22
N ASP A 248 -5.35 8.42 -3.89
CA ASP A 248 -6.50 8.32 -2.98
C ASP A 248 -7.59 7.30 -3.40
N PRO A 249 -7.24 6.02 -3.62
CA PRO A 249 -8.18 4.99 -4.05
C PRO A 249 -9.30 4.75 -3.03
N ASP A 250 -10.52 4.58 -3.53
CA ASP A 250 -11.69 4.17 -2.76
C ASP A 250 -11.61 2.70 -2.34
N LEU A 251 -11.05 1.86 -3.21
CA LEU A 251 -10.92 0.41 -3.06
C LEU A 251 -9.47 -0.02 -3.33
N VAL A 252 -8.93 -0.89 -2.48
CA VAL A 252 -7.66 -1.58 -2.74
C VAL A 252 -7.93 -3.07 -2.95
N VAL A 253 -7.36 -3.63 -4.03
CA VAL A 253 -7.48 -5.03 -4.44
C VAL A 253 -6.11 -5.64 -4.71
N GLY A 254 -6.08 -6.96 -4.79
CA GLY A 254 -4.89 -7.76 -5.08
C GLY A 254 -5.13 -9.22 -4.70
N HIS A 255 -4.15 -10.09 -4.88
CA HIS A 255 -4.21 -11.49 -4.47
C HIS A 255 -3.39 -11.69 -3.20
N ASN A 256 -4.02 -12.14 -2.10
CA ASN A 256 -3.37 -12.43 -0.82
C ASN A 256 -2.74 -11.20 -0.10
N ILE A 257 -2.93 -9.99 -0.62
CA ILE A 257 -2.47 -8.69 -0.08
C ILE A 257 -2.80 -8.45 1.40
N ALA A 258 -3.91 -9.01 1.90
CA ALA A 258 -4.34 -8.86 3.28
C ALA A 258 -3.48 -9.69 4.26
N ARG A 259 -2.85 -10.76 3.77
CA ARG A 259 -2.14 -11.77 4.56
C ARG A 259 -0.63 -11.73 4.34
N TYR A 260 -0.19 -11.25 3.19
CA TYR A 260 1.22 -11.08 2.83
C TYR A 260 1.58 -9.59 2.66
N ASP A 261 1.22 -8.96 1.55
CA ASP A 261 1.83 -7.71 1.05
C ASP A 261 1.76 -6.54 2.04
N PHE A 262 0.55 -6.16 2.48
CA PHE A 262 0.38 -5.05 3.43
C PHE A 262 1.13 -5.30 4.73
N ILE A 263 1.15 -6.55 5.18
CA ILE A 263 1.78 -6.96 6.43
C ILE A 263 3.29 -6.94 6.28
N TYR A 264 3.82 -7.41 5.16
CA TYR A 264 5.25 -7.36 4.84
C TYR A 264 5.73 -5.92 4.77
N LEU A 265 5.03 -5.06 4.02
CA LEU A 265 5.33 -3.64 3.88
C LEU A 265 5.33 -2.90 5.22
N LEU A 266 4.34 -3.14 6.08
CA LEU A 266 4.26 -2.53 7.42
C LEU A 266 5.40 -3.00 8.33
N LEU A 267 5.68 -4.31 8.38
CA LEU A 267 6.80 -4.85 9.17
C LEU A 267 8.14 -4.36 8.63
N ARG A 268 8.29 -4.20 7.31
CA ARG A 268 9.51 -3.69 6.69
C ARG A 268 9.74 -2.21 7.04
N ALA A 269 8.68 -1.42 7.00
CA ALA A 269 8.71 -0.05 7.47
C ALA A 269 9.10 0.07 8.96
N GLU A 270 8.67 -0.85 9.82
CA GLU A 270 9.13 -0.90 11.22
C GLU A 270 10.63 -1.20 11.34
N VAL A 271 11.14 -2.20 10.59
CA VAL A 271 12.58 -2.51 10.52
C VAL A 271 13.40 -1.30 10.05
N LEU A 272 12.91 -0.58 9.04
CA LEU A 272 13.52 0.63 8.48
C LEU A 272 13.22 1.92 9.29
N ARG A 273 12.46 1.83 10.38
CA ARG A 273 12.04 2.94 11.26
C ARG A 273 11.25 4.06 10.56
N LEU A 274 10.49 3.72 9.51
CA LEU A 274 9.65 4.63 8.75
C LEU A 274 8.30 4.85 9.46
N SER A 275 8.32 5.67 10.51
CA SER A 275 7.17 5.90 11.41
C SER A 275 5.86 6.22 10.69
N ASP A 276 5.94 6.92 9.56
CA ASP A 276 4.82 7.54 8.85
C ASP A 276 4.35 6.70 7.66
N PHE A 277 5.07 5.62 7.31
CA PHE A 277 4.68 4.71 6.23
C PHE A 277 3.32 4.08 6.49
N ALA A 278 3.03 3.72 7.75
CA ALA A 278 1.75 3.11 8.12
C ALA A 278 0.54 4.04 7.95
N CYS A 279 0.72 5.35 7.73
CA CYS A 279 -0.36 6.30 7.50
C CYS A 279 -0.89 6.23 6.06
N LEU A 280 -1.49 5.09 5.70
CA LEU A 280 -2.01 4.75 4.37
C LEU A 280 -3.52 5.06 4.20
N GLY A 281 -4.25 5.26 5.30
CA GLY A 281 -5.67 5.61 5.29
C GLY A 281 -5.96 7.07 4.87
N ARG A 282 -7.24 7.43 4.85
CA ARG A 282 -7.71 8.80 4.61
C ARG A 282 -7.67 9.69 5.85
N LEU A 283 -7.60 9.12 7.05
CA LEU A 283 -7.45 9.88 8.30
C LEU A 283 -5.98 10.24 8.54
N LYS A 284 -5.71 11.53 8.72
CA LYS A 284 -4.37 12.11 8.92
C LYS A 284 -3.73 11.54 10.18
N GLY A 285 -2.50 11.02 10.06
CA GLY A 285 -1.73 10.48 11.17
C GLY A 285 -2.24 9.15 11.77
N LEU A 286 -3.40 8.63 11.32
CA LEU A 286 -3.90 7.35 11.80
C LEU A 286 -3.18 6.21 11.05
N LYS A 287 -2.35 5.48 11.79
CA LYS A 287 -1.62 4.32 11.28
C LYS A 287 -2.58 3.17 10.98
N ALA A 288 -2.36 2.48 9.87
CA ALA A 288 -2.99 1.21 9.53
C ALA A 288 -2.70 0.21 10.65
N THR A 289 -3.72 -0.18 11.39
CA THR A 289 -3.58 -1.17 12.46
C THR A 289 -3.56 -2.55 11.86
N ALA A 290 -2.37 -3.11 11.67
CA ALA A 290 -2.22 -4.56 11.78
C ALA A 290 -2.66 -4.93 13.21
N LEU A 291 -3.56 -5.90 13.35
CA LEU A 291 -3.81 -6.51 14.66
C LEU A 291 -2.50 -7.09 15.19
N LYS A 292 -2.36 -7.22 16.53
CA LYS A 292 -1.16 -7.77 17.17
C LYS A 292 -1.01 -9.28 16.85
N VAL A 293 -0.58 -9.60 15.63
CA VAL A 293 -0.34 -10.97 15.19
C VAL A 293 0.86 -11.50 15.96
N ARG A 294 0.65 -12.58 16.70
CA ARG A 294 1.73 -13.27 17.41
C ARG A 294 2.68 -13.92 16.40
N PRO A 295 4.01 -13.89 16.58
CA PRO A 295 4.95 -14.60 15.72
C PRO A 295 4.55 -16.08 15.58
N GLY A 296 4.45 -16.56 14.34
CA GLY A 296 4.06 -17.94 14.02
C GLY A 296 2.55 -18.23 14.01
N ALA A 297 1.68 -17.25 14.25
CA ALA A 297 0.23 -17.43 14.06
C ALA A 297 -0.14 -17.44 12.56
N PHE A 298 -1.05 -18.36 12.18
CA PHE A 298 -1.61 -18.39 10.82
C PHE A 298 -2.48 -17.15 10.60
N ARG A 299 -2.04 -16.25 9.71
CA ARG A 299 -2.73 -14.99 9.41
C ARG A 299 -4.04 -15.28 8.69
N THR A 300 -5.13 -14.71 9.17
CA THR A 300 -6.45 -14.74 8.52
C THR A 300 -6.79 -13.38 7.94
N TRP A 301 -7.85 -13.27 7.13
CA TRP A 301 -8.33 -11.97 6.66
C TRP A 301 -8.74 -11.03 7.81
N LYS A 302 -9.10 -11.58 8.98
CA LYS A 302 -9.45 -10.78 10.16
C LYS A 302 -8.25 -10.02 10.70
N ASP A 303 -7.05 -10.48 10.41
CA ASP A 303 -5.77 -9.87 10.80
C ASP A 303 -5.29 -8.81 9.79
N ALA A 304 -6.05 -8.57 8.71
CA ALA A 304 -5.73 -7.60 7.67
C ALA A 304 -5.56 -6.18 8.25
N PRO A 305 -4.49 -5.45 7.87
CA PRO A 305 -4.33 -4.06 8.30
C PRO A 305 -5.49 -3.19 7.79
N VAL A 306 -6.15 -2.48 8.69
CA VAL A 306 -7.32 -1.64 8.34
C VAL A 306 -6.86 -0.28 7.80
N LEU A 307 -7.25 0.02 6.56
CA LEU A 307 -7.04 1.34 5.95
C LEU A 307 -8.24 2.25 6.19
N ALA A 308 -8.09 3.24 7.09
CA ALA A 308 -9.18 4.13 7.48
C ALA A 308 -9.83 4.82 6.26
N GLY A 309 -11.13 4.60 6.04
CA GLY A 309 -11.88 5.20 4.93
C GLY A 309 -11.63 4.63 3.53
N ARG A 310 -10.87 3.53 3.40
CA ARG A 310 -10.70 2.77 2.15
C ARG A 310 -11.36 1.40 2.29
N LEU A 311 -11.91 0.88 1.21
CA LEU A 311 -12.32 -0.52 1.13
C LEU A 311 -11.13 -1.40 0.74
N GLN A 312 -11.13 -2.65 1.19
CA GLN A 312 -10.12 -3.65 0.86
C GLN A 312 -10.86 -4.92 0.41
N LEU A 313 -10.52 -5.45 -0.77
CA LEU A 313 -11.06 -6.69 -1.30
C LEU A 313 -9.90 -7.56 -1.77
N ASP A 314 -9.58 -8.58 -0.99
CA ASP A 314 -8.56 -9.55 -1.33
C ASP A 314 -9.18 -10.66 -2.21
N LEU A 315 -8.66 -10.80 -3.43
CA LEU A 315 -9.15 -11.77 -4.40
C LEU A 315 -8.98 -13.21 -3.90
N TYR A 316 -7.90 -13.51 -3.16
CA TYR A 316 -7.67 -14.83 -2.58
C TYR A 316 -8.79 -15.18 -1.60
N GLN A 317 -9.16 -14.25 -0.71
CA GLN A 317 -10.27 -14.45 0.22
C GLN A 317 -11.61 -14.59 -0.51
N TYR A 318 -11.91 -13.70 -1.45
CA TYR A 318 -13.17 -13.74 -2.21
C TYR A 318 -13.34 -15.07 -2.97
N ILE A 319 -12.30 -15.54 -3.64
CA ILE A 319 -12.32 -16.82 -4.35
C ILE A 319 -12.50 -17.98 -3.37
N GLN A 320 -11.80 -17.98 -2.23
CA GLN A 320 -12.00 -18.99 -1.19
C GLN A 320 -13.45 -18.99 -0.67
N GLU A 321 -14.01 -17.86 -0.27
CA GLU A 321 -15.34 -17.83 0.37
C GLU A 321 -16.47 -18.24 -0.58
N LYS A 322 -16.35 -17.89 -1.87
CA LYS A 322 -17.33 -18.18 -2.90
C LYS A 322 -17.17 -19.58 -3.50
N TYR A 323 -16.01 -19.88 -4.07
CA TYR A 323 -15.83 -21.06 -4.92
C TYR A 323 -15.36 -22.33 -4.19
N SER A 324 -14.88 -22.25 -2.93
CA SER A 324 -14.50 -23.47 -2.16
C SER A 324 -15.63 -24.49 -2.01
N ARG A 325 -16.89 -24.02 -1.98
CA ARG A 325 -18.08 -24.88 -1.79
C ARG A 325 -18.63 -25.44 -3.10
N GLU A 326 -18.32 -24.79 -4.22
CA GLU A 326 -18.84 -25.11 -5.54
C GLU A 326 -17.99 -26.18 -6.25
N GLY A 327 -16.81 -26.50 -5.70
CA GLY A 327 -15.90 -27.51 -6.26
C GLY A 327 -15.15 -27.07 -7.51
N VAL A 328 -15.28 -25.79 -7.91
CA VAL A 328 -14.72 -25.20 -9.13
C VAL A 328 -13.19 -25.20 -9.14
N LEU A 329 -12.55 -25.12 -7.97
CA LEU A 329 -11.09 -25.25 -7.83
C LEU A 329 -10.77 -26.48 -6.98
N ASP A 330 -9.70 -27.20 -7.32
CA ASP A 330 -9.11 -28.34 -6.58
C ASP A 330 -8.48 -27.92 -5.23
N LYS A 331 -9.07 -26.94 -4.54
CA LYS A 331 -8.50 -26.27 -3.35
C LYS A 331 -7.14 -25.59 -3.60
N ARG A 332 -6.75 -25.46 -4.88
CA ARG A 332 -5.60 -24.70 -5.37
C ARG A 332 -6.04 -23.25 -5.59
N TYR A 333 -5.67 -22.38 -4.65
CA TYR A 333 -5.97 -20.94 -4.68
C TYR A 333 -4.76 -20.07 -5.06
N THR A 334 -3.75 -20.68 -5.71
CA THR A 334 -2.63 -19.94 -6.31
C THR A 334 -3.15 -19.03 -7.41
N LEU A 335 -2.44 -17.91 -7.66
CA LEU A 335 -2.83 -16.96 -8.71
C LEU A 335 -2.90 -17.67 -10.07
N ASP A 336 -1.93 -18.53 -10.37
CA ASP A 336 -1.87 -19.32 -11.61
C ASP A 336 -3.10 -20.20 -11.82
N ALA A 337 -3.54 -20.95 -10.80
CA ALA A 337 -4.70 -21.84 -10.91
C ALA A 337 -6.02 -21.05 -11.07
N ILE A 338 -6.11 -19.87 -10.44
CA ILE A 338 -7.24 -18.96 -10.61
C ILE A 338 -7.22 -18.32 -12.01
N SER A 339 -6.05 -17.96 -12.53
CA SER A 339 -5.89 -17.39 -13.86
C SER A 339 -6.19 -18.43 -14.96
N GLU A 340 -5.72 -19.67 -14.80
CA GLU A 340 -6.00 -20.76 -15.72
C GLU A 340 -7.50 -21.07 -15.80
N GLU A 341 -8.17 -21.24 -14.65
CA GLU A 341 -9.60 -21.54 -14.56
C GLU A 341 -10.49 -20.42 -15.12
N PHE A 342 -10.27 -19.16 -14.71
CA PHE A 342 -11.19 -18.06 -15.03
C PHE A 342 -10.84 -17.29 -16.32
N LEU A 343 -9.60 -17.35 -16.79
CA LEU A 343 -9.12 -16.59 -17.96
C LEU A 343 -8.54 -17.48 -19.08
N GLY A 344 -8.23 -18.75 -18.80
CA GLY A 344 -7.49 -19.61 -19.75
C GLY A 344 -6.03 -19.18 -19.95
N LEU A 345 -5.46 -18.45 -19.00
CA LEU A 345 -4.11 -17.89 -19.07
C LEU A 345 -3.24 -18.40 -17.92
N THR A 346 -2.02 -18.85 -18.23
CA THR A 346 -1.00 -19.18 -17.24
C THR A 346 -0.07 -17.98 -16.99
N LYS A 347 0.49 -17.88 -15.78
CA LYS A 347 1.50 -16.88 -15.43
C LYS A 347 2.86 -17.29 -16.02
N GLU A 348 3.60 -16.33 -16.58
CA GLU A 348 5.03 -16.49 -16.79
C GLU A 348 5.72 -16.45 -15.41
N ASN A 349 6.07 -17.62 -14.88
CA ASN A 349 6.68 -17.75 -13.56
C ASN A 349 8.19 -17.55 -13.61
N ILE A 350 8.65 -16.39 -13.14
CA ILE A 350 10.01 -16.23 -12.62
C ILE A 350 10.14 -17.11 -11.38
N LYS A 351 11.19 -17.92 -11.29
CA LYS A 351 11.38 -18.75 -10.10
C LYS A 351 11.95 -17.93 -8.96
N PHE A 352 11.58 -18.26 -7.72
CA PHE A 352 12.01 -17.52 -6.53
C PHE A 352 13.54 -17.50 -6.34
N ASP A 353 14.25 -18.52 -6.82
CA ASP A 353 15.71 -18.61 -6.79
C ASP A 353 16.41 -17.74 -7.86
N GLU A 354 15.67 -17.29 -8.88
CA GLU A 354 16.15 -16.39 -9.93
C GLU A 354 15.99 -14.90 -9.53
N ILE A 355 15.09 -14.55 -8.60
CA ILE A 355 14.81 -13.16 -8.17
C ILE A 355 16.09 -12.43 -7.74
N ASN A 356 16.92 -13.07 -6.90
CA ASN A 356 18.15 -12.45 -6.40
C ASN A 356 19.15 -12.14 -7.53
N SER A 357 19.26 -13.02 -8.53
CA SER A 357 20.20 -12.85 -9.64
C SER A 357 19.73 -11.79 -10.63
N LEU A 358 18.44 -11.78 -10.97
CA LEU A 358 17.82 -10.75 -11.81
C LEU A 358 17.92 -9.35 -11.18
N GLN A 359 17.71 -9.26 -9.85
CA GLN A 359 17.83 -8.00 -9.12
C GLN A 359 19.25 -7.43 -9.11
N ASP A 360 20.27 -8.28 -8.89
CA ASP A 360 21.67 -7.85 -8.78
C ASP A 360 22.38 -7.67 -10.14
N SER A 361 21.69 -7.98 -11.25
CA SER A 361 22.16 -7.86 -12.63
C SER A 361 21.87 -6.46 -13.24
N ASP A 362 21.35 -6.38 -14.46
CA ASP A 362 21.14 -5.12 -15.20
C ASP A 362 19.69 -4.57 -15.14
N ASP A 363 19.46 -3.45 -15.82
CA ASP A 363 18.14 -2.80 -15.88
C ASP A 363 17.10 -3.59 -16.71
N ASN A 364 17.54 -4.46 -17.63
CA ASN A 364 16.64 -5.32 -18.41
C ASN A 364 16.18 -6.53 -17.61
N ASP A 365 17.04 -7.11 -16.79
CA ASP A 365 16.70 -8.21 -15.88
C ASP A 365 15.74 -7.72 -14.78
N ARG A 366 16.01 -6.53 -14.20
CA ARG A 366 15.04 -5.85 -13.33
C ARG A 366 13.74 -5.48 -14.05
N ARG A 367 13.76 -5.21 -15.36
CA ARG A 367 12.55 -5.02 -16.15
C ARG A 367 11.76 -6.33 -16.31
N SER A 368 12.40 -7.48 -16.53
CA SER A 368 11.66 -8.75 -16.63
C SER A 368 10.91 -9.14 -15.36
N MET A 369 11.40 -8.75 -14.17
CA MET A 369 10.63 -8.88 -12.92
C MET A 369 9.44 -7.92 -12.80
N ALA A 370 9.43 -6.83 -13.59
CA ALA A 370 8.47 -5.73 -13.51
C ALA A 370 7.34 -5.83 -14.56
N THR A 371 7.33 -6.87 -15.39
CA THR A 371 6.40 -7.10 -16.51
C THR A 371 5.55 -8.34 -16.30
#